data_AF-A0A0D3GN00-F1
#
_entry.id   AF-A0A0D3GN00-F1
#
_cell.length_a   1.000
_cell.length_b   1.000
_cell.length_c   1.000
_cell.angle_alpha   90.00
_cell.angle_beta   90.00
_cell.angle_gamma   90.00
#
_symmetry.space_group_name_H-M   'P 1'
#
loop_
_entity.id
_entity.type
_entity.pdbx_description
1 polymer ?
#
loop_
_entity_poly.entity_id
_entity_poly.type
_entity_poly.pdbx_seq_one_letter_code
_entity_poly.pdbx_strand_id
1 'polypeptide(L)'
;MATQTRPLVSVKALEGDMATDNSSSLALAEVFRAPLRPDVVRFVHRLLSCNSASPTPCPAAPATRPRRSRGAPGAPCRTVPELPLVISDSAESIEKTSQAIKILKQVGAYADAEKAKDSVGIRPGKGKMRNRRYINRKGPLIVYGTEGSKIVKAFRNLPGVDVANVERLNLLDLAPGGHLGRFVIWTESAFKKLEEVYGTFDAPSLKKKGFILPRPKMANADLGRIINSDEVQSVVKPLNKEVKRREKRKNPLKNVAAVLKLNPYFGTARKMATLAEAARIKARKEKLDSKRTKLSPEEAAKVKAAGKAWYKTMISDSDYAEFDNFSKWLGVTQ
;
A
#
# COMPACT_ATOMS: atom_id res chain seq x y z
N MET A 1 30.74 -21.27 -11.40
CA MET A 1 29.67 -20.66 -10.57
C MET A 1 29.97 -21.04 -9.14
N ALA A 2 30.11 -20.07 -8.22
CA ALA A 2 30.46 -20.39 -6.84
C ALA A 2 29.43 -21.35 -6.24
N THR A 3 29.85 -22.56 -5.92
CA THR A 3 29.08 -23.54 -5.16
C THR A 3 28.88 -22.96 -3.76
N GLN A 4 27.82 -22.20 -3.56
CA GLN A 4 27.47 -21.69 -2.24
C GLN A 4 27.31 -22.89 -1.30
N THR A 5 28.13 -22.92 -0.25
CA THR A 5 28.11 -23.98 0.77
C THR A 5 26.71 -24.11 1.35
N ARG A 6 26.23 -25.35 1.51
CA ARG A 6 24.91 -25.60 2.10
C ARG A 6 24.96 -25.23 3.58
N PRO A 7 24.08 -24.36 4.09
CA PRO A 7 24.01 -24.11 5.53
C PRO A 7 23.58 -25.37 6.26
N LEU A 8 24.02 -25.54 7.50
CA LEU A 8 23.61 -26.63 8.37
C LEU A 8 22.33 -26.26 9.12
N VAL A 9 21.48 -27.25 9.38
CA VAL A 9 20.27 -27.15 10.20
C VAL A 9 20.46 -28.04 11.42
N SER A 10 20.17 -27.52 12.62
CA SER A 10 20.27 -28.34 13.84
C SER A 10 19.05 -29.24 14.00
N VAL A 11 19.27 -30.50 14.32
CA VAL A 11 18.19 -31.43 14.67
C VAL A 11 17.85 -31.22 16.14
N LYS A 12 16.59 -30.97 16.44
CA LYS A 12 16.11 -30.81 17.81
C LYS A 12 15.79 -32.18 18.42
N ALA A 13 16.56 -32.51 19.44
CA ALA A 13 16.28 -33.66 20.30
C ALA A 13 14.97 -33.47 21.07
N LEU A 14 14.27 -34.58 21.30
CA LEU A 14 13.04 -34.65 22.07
C LEU A 14 13.32 -35.18 23.48
N GLU A 15 12.42 -34.91 24.44
CA GLU A 15 12.53 -35.49 25.79
C GLU A 15 12.61 -37.03 25.73
N GLY A 16 13.74 -37.58 26.17
CA GLY A 16 14.02 -39.02 26.19
C GLY A 16 15.10 -39.48 25.19
N ASP A 17 15.53 -38.61 24.28
CA ASP A 17 16.71 -38.89 23.45
C ASP A 17 17.98 -38.83 24.32
N MET A 18 18.88 -39.80 24.17
CA MET A 18 20.16 -39.79 24.90
C MET A 18 20.92 -38.51 24.57
N ALA A 19 21.17 -37.69 25.60
CA ALA A 19 22.04 -36.52 25.51
C ALA A 19 23.48 -36.99 25.31
N THR A 20 23.80 -37.40 24.09
CA THR A 20 25.18 -37.51 23.64
C THR A 20 25.59 -36.10 23.18
N ASP A 21 26.82 -35.69 23.45
CA ASP A 21 27.35 -34.34 23.18
C ASP A 21 27.33 -33.92 21.69
N ASN A 22 26.78 -34.77 20.82
CA ASN A 22 26.61 -34.53 19.40
C ASN A 22 25.23 -33.92 19.12
N SER A 23 25.16 -32.59 19.09
CA SER A 23 24.07 -31.91 18.39
C SER A 23 24.10 -32.32 16.91
N SER A 24 23.24 -33.27 16.51
CA SER A 24 23.19 -33.73 15.13
C SER A 24 22.75 -32.56 14.24
N SER A 25 23.50 -32.34 13.17
CA SER A 25 23.21 -31.29 12.19
C SER A 25 23.19 -31.89 10.79
N LEU A 26 22.30 -31.36 9.96
CA LEU A 26 22.10 -31.82 8.59
C LEU A 26 22.33 -30.68 7.61
N ALA A 27 22.91 -30.97 6.46
CA ALA A 27 22.98 -30.01 5.38
C ALA A 27 21.58 -29.65 4.88
N LEU A 28 21.32 -28.35 4.67
CA LEU A 28 20.05 -27.87 4.15
C LEU A 28 19.83 -28.42 2.72
N ALA A 29 18.74 -29.17 2.54
CA ALA A 29 18.38 -29.75 1.26
C ALA A 29 18.26 -28.69 0.15
N GLU A 30 18.72 -29.02 -1.06
CA GLU A 30 18.80 -28.09 -2.20
C GLU A 30 17.44 -27.47 -2.57
N VAL A 31 16.34 -28.19 -2.30
CA VAL A 31 14.96 -27.74 -2.52
C VAL A 31 14.64 -26.43 -1.79
N PHE A 32 15.23 -26.20 -0.61
CA PHE A 32 15.02 -24.95 0.14
C PHE A 32 15.73 -23.73 -0.47
N ARG A 33 16.67 -23.95 -1.41
CA ARG A 33 17.32 -22.89 -2.19
C ARG A 33 16.61 -22.61 -3.52
N ALA A 34 15.59 -23.39 -3.87
CA ALA A 34 14.78 -23.13 -5.06
C ALA A 34 14.11 -21.75 -4.99
N PRO A 35 13.92 -21.07 -6.14
CA PRO A 35 13.33 -19.74 -6.18
C PRO A 35 11.89 -19.72 -5.66
N LEU A 36 11.58 -18.77 -4.78
CA LEU A 36 10.22 -18.56 -4.28
C LEU A 36 9.32 -17.99 -5.38
N ARG A 37 8.38 -18.79 -5.89
CA ARG A 37 7.44 -18.41 -6.96
C ARG A 37 5.98 -18.38 -6.50
N PRO A 38 5.51 -17.29 -5.84
CA PRO A 38 4.12 -17.16 -5.39
C PRO A 38 3.10 -17.19 -6.53
N ASP A 39 3.51 -16.67 -7.71
CA ASP A 39 2.76 -16.69 -8.96
C ASP A 39 2.40 -18.11 -9.37
N VAL A 40 3.40 -18.99 -9.47
CA VAL A 40 3.22 -20.40 -9.87
C VAL A 40 2.44 -21.15 -8.80
N VAL A 41 2.76 -20.96 -7.52
CA VAL A 41 2.06 -21.64 -6.42
C VAL A 41 0.58 -21.30 -6.44
N ARG A 42 0.20 -20.03 -6.59
CA ARG A 42 -1.21 -19.63 -6.68
C ARG A 42 -1.89 -20.15 -7.94
N PHE A 43 -1.19 -20.12 -9.08
CA PHE A 43 -1.70 -20.63 -10.34
C PHE A 43 -1.98 -22.13 -10.26
N VAL A 44 -0.99 -22.93 -9.85
CA VAL A 44 -1.11 -24.38 -9.71
C VAL A 44 -2.10 -24.74 -8.60
N HIS A 45 -2.11 -24.04 -7.47
CA HIS A 45 -3.11 -24.27 -6.42
C HIS A 45 -4.53 -24.01 -6.94
N ARG A 46 -4.74 -22.96 -7.75
CA ARG A 46 -6.03 -22.71 -8.40
C ARG A 46 -6.39 -23.85 -9.34
N LEU A 47 -5.47 -24.28 -10.20
CA LEU A 47 -5.69 -25.39 -11.11
C LEU A 47 -5.99 -26.70 -10.39
N LEU A 48 -5.23 -27.08 -9.35
CA LEU A 48 -5.47 -28.28 -8.55
C LEU A 48 -6.80 -28.20 -7.79
N SER A 49 -7.13 -27.02 -7.26
CA SER A 49 -8.44 -26.79 -6.63
C SER A 49 -9.58 -26.90 -7.63
N CYS A 50 -9.39 -26.44 -8.87
CA CYS A 50 -10.34 -26.61 -9.97
C CYS A 50 -10.38 -28.06 -10.46
N ASN A 51 -9.26 -28.79 -10.43
CA ASN A 51 -9.18 -30.19 -10.85
C ASN A 51 -9.83 -31.17 -9.88
N SER A 52 -10.08 -30.76 -8.62
CA SER A 52 -11.06 -31.46 -7.78
C SER A 52 -12.48 -31.46 -8.39
N ALA A 53 -12.68 -30.73 -9.51
CA ALA A 53 -13.85 -30.76 -10.38
C ALA A 53 -13.58 -31.31 -11.82
N SER A 54 -12.39 -31.84 -12.20
CA SER A 54 -12.08 -32.67 -13.42
C SER A 54 -10.55 -32.84 -13.67
N PRO A 55 -10.04 -33.87 -14.40
CA PRO A 55 -8.64 -34.33 -14.25
C PRO A 55 -7.67 -33.94 -15.41
N THR A 56 -6.51 -33.34 -15.11
CA THR A 56 -5.22 -33.51 -15.87
C THR A 56 -4.01 -33.00 -15.04
N PRO A 57 -2.82 -33.67 -15.02
CA PRO A 57 -1.76 -33.36 -14.05
C PRO A 57 -0.48 -32.72 -14.65
N CYS A 58 0.19 -31.84 -13.88
CA CYS A 58 1.61 -31.46 -14.03
C CYS A 58 2.21 -31.08 -12.65
N PRO A 59 3.50 -31.36 -12.35
CA PRO A 59 4.02 -31.40 -10.98
C PRO A 59 4.67 -30.07 -10.51
N ALA A 60 4.50 -29.72 -9.22
CA ALA A 60 5.23 -28.66 -8.54
C ALA A 60 5.74 -29.11 -7.15
N ALA A 61 7.00 -28.79 -6.86
CA ALA A 61 7.72 -29.04 -5.60
C ALA A 61 7.69 -27.81 -4.68
N PRO A 62 7.92 -27.96 -3.37
CA PRO A 62 7.52 -26.93 -2.40
C PRO A 62 8.62 -26.06 -1.81
N ALA A 63 8.23 -24.83 -1.45
CA ALA A 63 9.09 -23.89 -0.75
C ALA A 63 8.66 -23.68 0.71
N THR A 64 9.63 -23.80 1.62
CA THR A 64 9.54 -23.33 3.01
C THR A 64 10.42 -22.09 3.14
N ARG A 65 9.90 -21.03 3.75
CA ARG A 65 10.43 -19.66 3.66
C ARG A 65 11.57 -19.42 4.67
N PRO A 66 12.64 -18.68 4.32
CA PRO A 66 13.52 -18.06 5.32
C PRO A 66 12.79 -16.93 6.06
N ARG A 67 13.25 -16.67 7.29
CA ARG A 67 12.65 -15.86 8.39
C ARG A 67 11.97 -14.53 8.02
N ARG A 68 12.28 -13.90 6.88
CA ARG A 68 11.99 -12.48 6.62
C ARG A 68 10.51 -12.13 6.38
N SER A 69 9.66 -13.09 6.08
CA SER A 69 8.27 -12.81 5.69
C SER A 69 7.19 -13.32 6.65
N ARG A 70 7.61 -13.91 7.77
CA ARG A 70 6.72 -14.23 8.89
C ARG A 70 6.69 -13.11 9.92
N GLY A 71 7.37 -11.99 9.69
CA GLY A 71 7.45 -10.85 10.61
C GLY A 71 6.26 -9.88 10.53
N ALA A 72 5.04 -10.34 10.27
CA ALA A 72 3.86 -9.52 10.56
C ALA A 72 3.53 -9.68 12.05
N PRO A 73 3.20 -8.61 12.79
CA PRO A 73 2.75 -8.71 14.17
C PRO A 73 1.60 -9.73 14.27
N GLY A 74 1.80 -10.82 15.03
CA GLY A 74 0.82 -11.92 15.18
C GLY A 74 1.18 -13.27 14.53
N ALA A 75 2.41 -13.46 14.02
CA ALA A 75 2.86 -14.74 13.49
C ALA A 75 3.23 -15.77 14.59
N PRO A 76 2.68 -16.99 14.56
CA PRO A 76 2.68 -17.94 15.67
C PRO A 76 3.95 -18.81 15.83
N CYS A 77 5.13 -18.31 15.44
CA CYS A 77 6.39 -19.06 15.48
C CYS A 77 7.58 -18.26 16.05
N ARG A 78 7.30 -17.25 16.89
CA ARG A 78 8.34 -16.39 17.48
C ARG A 78 9.27 -17.14 18.45
N THR A 79 8.76 -18.21 19.05
CA THR A 79 9.45 -19.01 20.09
C THR A 79 10.40 -20.06 19.52
N VAL A 80 10.28 -20.39 18.22
CA VAL A 80 11.09 -21.44 17.59
C VAL A 80 12.48 -20.89 17.24
N PRO A 81 13.58 -21.58 17.59
CA PRO A 81 14.94 -21.06 17.43
C PRO A 81 15.40 -20.96 15.96
N GLU A 82 14.99 -21.91 15.11
CA GLU A 82 15.43 -21.95 13.71
C GLU A 82 14.31 -22.41 12.73
N LEU A 83 14.51 -22.14 11.45
CA LEU A 83 13.65 -22.59 10.35
C LEU A 83 14.54 -23.00 9.16
N PRO A 84 14.27 -24.14 8.49
CA PRO A 84 13.24 -25.13 8.78
C PRO A 84 13.50 -25.87 10.11
N LEU A 85 12.42 -26.25 10.80
CA LEU A 85 12.51 -26.95 12.07
C LEU A 85 12.60 -28.45 11.81
N VAL A 86 13.68 -29.08 12.29
CA VAL A 86 13.92 -30.52 12.17
C VAL A 86 13.93 -31.12 13.57
N ILE A 87 13.20 -32.23 13.75
CA ILE A 87 13.13 -33.00 15.00
C ILE A 87 13.71 -34.40 14.77
N SER A 88 14.17 -35.03 15.84
CA SER A 88 14.68 -36.40 15.82
C SER A 88 13.63 -37.41 15.36
N ASP A 89 14.08 -38.53 14.79
CA ASP A 89 13.22 -39.60 14.29
C ASP A 89 12.48 -40.37 15.41
N SER A 90 12.85 -40.18 16.67
CA SER A 90 12.11 -40.71 17.83
C SER A 90 10.67 -40.20 17.87
N ALA A 91 10.39 -39.03 17.26
CA ALA A 91 9.06 -38.49 17.05
C ALA A 91 8.10 -39.45 16.29
N GLU A 92 8.64 -40.31 15.43
CA GLU A 92 7.84 -41.20 14.59
C GLU A 92 7.19 -42.35 15.39
N SER A 93 7.76 -42.69 16.53
CA SER A 93 7.32 -43.79 17.41
C SER A 93 6.14 -43.41 18.31
N ILE A 94 5.70 -42.16 18.27
CA ILE A 94 4.74 -41.60 19.21
C ILE A 94 3.31 -41.95 18.83
N GLU A 95 2.56 -42.43 19.81
CA GLU A 95 1.18 -42.89 19.64
C GLU A 95 0.16 -41.95 20.26
N LYS A 96 0.48 -41.35 21.42
CA LYS A 96 -0.49 -40.60 22.22
C LYS A 96 -0.48 -39.11 21.84
N THR A 97 -1.68 -38.55 21.70
CA THR A 97 -1.89 -37.10 21.46
C THR A 97 -1.31 -36.25 22.58
N SER A 98 -1.33 -36.73 23.83
CA SER A 98 -0.74 -36.04 24.98
C SER A 98 0.78 -35.88 24.85
N GLN A 99 1.48 -36.89 24.35
CA GLN A 99 2.92 -36.84 24.06
C GLN A 99 3.21 -35.87 22.90
N ALA A 100 2.38 -35.90 21.84
CA ALA A 100 2.48 -34.97 20.73
C ALA A 100 2.35 -33.50 21.18
N ILE A 101 1.43 -33.20 22.11
CA ILE A 101 1.27 -31.85 22.68
C ILE A 101 2.53 -31.44 23.47
N LYS A 102 3.11 -32.35 24.28
CA LYS A 102 4.33 -32.06 25.04
C LYS A 102 5.49 -31.66 24.14
N ILE A 103 5.69 -32.39 23.03
CA ILE A 103 6.75 -32.09 22.06
C ILE A 103 6.53 -30.74 21.39
N LEU A 104 5.31 -30.44 20.94
CA LEU A 104 5.01 -29.14 20.34
C LEU A 104 5.24 -28.00 21.33
N LYS A 105 5.02 -28.22 22.64
CA LYS A 105 5.31 -27.22 23.68
C LYS A 105 6.81 -27.04 23.88
N GLN A 106 7.56 -28.14 23.98
CA GLN A 106 9.03 -28.12 24.12
C GLN A 106 9.69 -27.37 22.95
N VAL A 107 9.22 -27.61 21.74
CA VAL A 107 9.76 -26.99 20.52
C VAL A 107 9.24 -25.55 20.30
N GLY A 108 8.23 -25.11 21.06
CA GLY A 108 7.62 -23.79 20.91
C GLY A 108 6.66 -23.67 19.72
N ALA A 109 6.23 -24.80 19.15
CA ALA A 109 5.32 -24.91 18.02
C ALA A 109 3.82 -24.97 18.43
N TYR A 110 3.53 -25.25 19.70
CA TYR A 110 2.15 -25.48 20.18
C TYR A 110 1.27 -24.22 20.13
N ALA A 111 1.86 -23.03 20.19
CA ALA A 111 1.13 -21.76 20.11
C ALA A 111 0.28 -21.63 18.82
N ASP A 112 0.74 -22.21 17.70
CA ASP A 112 -0.01 -22.20 16.44
C ASP A 112 -1.22 -23.15 16.48
N ALA A 113 -1.10 -24.28 17.19
CA ALA A 113 -2.20 -25.21 17.40
C ALA A 113 -3.25 -24.63 18.38
N GLU A 114 -2.81 -23.95 19.45
CA GLU A 114 -3.70 -23.22 20.37
C GLU A 114 -4.48 -22.14 19.63
N LYS A 115 -3.80 -21.33 18.80
CA LYS A 115 -4.44 -20.34 17.96
C LYS A 115 -5.47 -20.95 17.01
N ALA A 116 -5.19 -22.11 16.44
CA ALA A 116 -6.12 -22.82 15.57
C ALA A 116 -7.35 -23.35 16.33
N LYS A 117 -7.17 -23.78 17.60
CA LYS A 117 -8.25 -24.20 18.50
C LYS A 117 -9.19 -23.05 18.83
N ASP A 118 -8.64 -21.89 19.19
CA ASP A 118 -9.45 -20.74 19.64
C ASP A 118 -10.14 -20.03 18.47
N SER A 119 -9.55 -20.12 17.26
CA SER A 119 -10.06 -19.44 16.07
C SER A 119 -11.09 -20.24 15.26
N VAL A 120 -11.72 -21.26 15.85
CA VAL A 120 -12.75 -22.06 15.16
C VAL A 120 -14.01 -21.21 14.98
N GLY A 121 -14.23 -20.75 13.74
CA GLY A 121 -15.36 -19.91 13.39
C GLY A 121 -16.55 -20.72 12.85
N ILE A 122 -17.77 -20.31 13.16
CA ILE A 122 -18.96 -20.83 12.48
C ILE A 122 -19.07 -20.20 11.09
N ARG A 123 -19.12 -21.03 10.04
CA ARG A 123 -19.25 -20.60 8.65
C ARG A 123 -20.59 -19.90 8.42
N PRO A 124 -20.60 -18.68 7.86
CA PRO A 124 -21.85 -18.01 7.45
C PRO A 124 -22.46 -18.66 6.19
N GLY A 125 -23.76 -18.48 6.02
CA GLY A 125 -24.50 -18.92 4.83
C GLY A 125 -24.84 -20.42 4.78
N LYS A 126 -25.25 -20.88 3.58
CA LYS A 126 -25.78 -22.24 3.33
C LYS A 126 -24.78 -23.38 3.57
N GLY A 127 -23.48 -23.08 3.65
CA GLY A 127 -22.46 -24.07 3.98
C GLY A 127 -22.68 -24.76 5.33
N LYS A 128 -23.30 -24.04 6.29
CA LYS A 128 -23.64 -24.56 7.61
C LYS A 128 -24.55 -25.79 7.57
N MET A 129 -25.49 -25.81 6.62
CA MET A 129 -26.44 -26.92 6.41
C MET A 129 -25.78 -28.13 5.71
N ARG A 130 -24.64 -27.94 5.03
CA ARG A 130 -23.98 -28.97 4.22
C ARG A 130 -22.78 -29.61 4.94
N ASN A 131 -22.86 -29.80 6.26
CA ASN A 131 -21.78 -30.34 7.10
C ASN A 131 -20.46 -29.54 7.05
N ARG A 132 -20.51 -28.25 6.70
CA ARG A 132 -19.35 -27.33 6.70
C ARG A 132 -19.54 -26.19 7.71
N ARG A 133 -20.08 -26.54 8.88
CA ARG A 133 -20.42 -25.58 9.95
C ARG A 133 -19.20 -24.85 10.50
N TYR A 134 -18.07 -25.51 10.64
CA TYR A 134 -16.87 -24.93 11.23
C TYR A 134 -15.79 -24.63 10.19
N ILE A 135 -15.06 -23.54 10.40
CA ILE A 135 -13.86 -23.17 9.65
C ILE A 135 -12.70 -23.17 10.63
N ASN A 136 -11.76 -24.09 10.40
CA ASN A 136 -10.58 -24.23 11.23
C ASN A 136 -9.40 -23.58 10.50
N ARG A 137 -8.54 -22.88 11.26
CA ARG A 137 -7.27 -22.40 10.72
C ARG A 137 -6.32 -23.56 10.50
N LYS A 138 -5.42 -23.40 9.53
CA LYS A 138 -4.33 -24.34 9.28
C LYS A 138 -3.12 -23.90 10.12
N GLY A 139 -2.74 -24.75 11.06
CA GLY A 139 -1.57 -24.60 11.92
C GLY A 139 -0.37 -25.38 11.37
N PRO A 140 0.47 -25.97 12.24
CA PRO A 140 1.67 -26.69 11.82
C PRO A 140 1.36 -27.87 10.89
N LEU A 141 2.25 -28.12 9.95
CA LEU A 141 2.29 -29.35 9.15
C LEU A 141 3.45 -30.21 9.64
N ILE A 142 3.19 -31.47 9.96
CA ILE A 142 4.23 -32.41 10.38
C ILE A 142 4.54 -33.35 9.23
N VAL A 143 5.81 -33.41 8.85
CA VAL A 143 6.28 -34.23 7.75
C VAL A 143 7.20 -35.32 8.26
N TYR A 144 6.86 -36.57 7.95
CA TYR A 144 7.58 -37.77 8.37
C TYR A 144 8.06 -38.61 7.18
N GLY A 145 9.09 -39.43 7.42
CA GLY A 145 9.79 -40.18 6.39
C GLY A 145 9.31 -41.62 6.22
N THR A 146 8.93 -42.29 7.31
CA THR A 146 8.60 -43.73 7.30
C THR A 146 7.16 -44.01 6.93
N GLU A 147 6.92 -44.98 6.05
CA GLU A 147 5.56 -45.42 5.73
C GLU A 147 4.93 -46.18 6.92
N GLY A 148 3.64 -45.94 7.19
CA GLY A 148 2.95 -46.60 8.31
C GLY A 148 3.32 -46.07 9.71
N SER A 149 4.08 -44.97 9.80
CA SER A 149 4.50 -44.38 11.07
C SER A 149 3.33 -44.03 12.00
N LYS A 150 3.53 -44.28 13.30
CA LYS A 150 2.52 -44.08 14.35
C LYS A 150 2.22 -42.60 14.62
N ILE A 151 3.14 -41.71 14.21
CA ILE A 151 3.02 -40.24 14.26
C ILE A 151 1.69 -39.72 13.70
N VAL A 152 1.15 -40.38 12.66
CA VAL A 152 -0.13 -39.99 12.05
C VAL A 152 -1.26 -40.06 13.06
N LYS A 153 -1.29 -41.10 13.91
CA LYS A 153 -2.34 -41.29 14.92
C LYS A 153 -2.23 -40.24 16.03
N ALA A 154 -1.01 -39.92 16.45
CA ALA A 154 -0.76 -38.97 17.53
C ALA A 154 -1.10 -37.52 17.14
N PHE A 155 -0.79 -37.11 15.90
CA PHE A 155 -0.90 -35.70 15.50
C PHE A 155 -2.17 -35.35 14.71
N ARG A 156 -2.87 -36.31 14.10
CA ARG A 156 -4.07 -36.05 13.28
C ARG A 156 -5.24 -35.42 14.05
N ASN A 157 -5.37 -35.69 15.34
CA ASN A 157 -6.47 -35.18 16.16
C ASN A 157 -6.19 -33.80 16.79
N LEU A 158 -5.00 -33.22 16.56
CA LEU A 158 -4.67 -31.91 17.09
C LEU A 158 -5.33 -30.79 16.27
N PRO A 159 -5.82 -29.73 16.91
CA PRO A 159 -6.53 -28.65 16.23
C PRO A 159 -5.62 -27.94 15.23
N GLY A 160 -6.02 -27.92 13.96
CA GLY A 160 -5.31 -27.22 12.88
C GLY A 160 -4.01 -27.87 12.41
N VAL A 161 -3.55 -28.96 13.05
CA VAL A 161 -2.35 -29.69 12.64
C VAL A 161 -2.70 -30.65 11.52
N ASP A 162 -1.91 -30.64 10.44
CA ASP A 162 -1.99 -31.68 9.40
C ASP A 162 -0.71 -32.53 9.43
N VAL A 163 -0.80 -33.75 8.89
CA VAL A 163 0.33 -34.69 8.83
C VAL A 163 0.50 -35.17 7.39
N ALA A 164 1.72 -35.14 6.87
CA ALA A 164 2.04 -35.60 5.52
C ALA A 164 3.30 -36.47 5.53
N ASN A 165 3.39 -37.40 4.57
CA ASN A 165 4.64 -38.13 4.32
C ASN A 165 5.39 -37.41 3.18
N VAL A 166 6.73 -37.37 3.23
CA VAL A 166 7.59 -36.69 2.25
C VAL A 166 7.32 -37.11 0.81
N GLU A 167 7.03 -38.39 0.60
CA GLU A 167 6.90 -38.99 -0.73
C GLU A 167 5.59 -38.59 -1.42
N ARG A 168 4.54 -38.37 -0.62
CA ARG A 168 3.19 -37.96 -1.06
C ARG A 168 2.86 -36.51 -0.72
N LEU A 169 3.89 -35.69 -0.60
CA LEU A 169 3.77 -34.32 -0.15
C LEU A 169 3.19 -33.43 -1.26
N ASN A 170 2.08 -32.76 -0.95
CA ASN A 170 1.28 -32.04 -1.93
C ASN A 170 1.32 -30.51 -1.70
N LEU A 171 0.91 -29.75 -2.71
CA LEU A 171 0.93 -28.28 -2.64
C LEU A 171 -0.12 -27.72 -1.67
N LEU A 172 -1.25 -28.41 -1.52
CA LEU A 172 -2.39 -27.95 -0.72
C LEU A 172 -2.07 -27.97 0.78
N ASP A 173 -1.29 -28.95 1.22
CA ASP A 173 -0.87 -29.07 2.61
C ASP A 173 0.15 -27.99 2.96
N LEU A 174 1.03 -27.61 2.05
CA LEU A 174 2.09 -26.63 2.32
C LEU A 174 1.68 -25.18 2.09
N ALA A 175 0.78 -24.96 1.15
CA ALA A 175 0.33 -23.64 0.75
C ALA A 175 -1.20 -23.58 0.74
N PRO A 176 -1.86 -23.75 1.90
CA PRO A 176 -3.32 -23.70 1.97
C PRO A 176 -3.83 -22.35 1.46
N GLY A 177 -4.75 -22.39 0.51
CA GLY A 177 -5.28 -21.19 -0.15
C GLY A 177 -4.29 -20.51 -1.12
N GLY A 178 -3.21 -21.19 -1.51
CA GLY A 178 -2.18 -20.65 -2.40
C GLY A 178 -1.22 -19.68 -1.72
N HIS A 179 -1.20 -19.62 -0.39
CA HIS A 179 -0.26 -18.81 0.38
C HIS A 179 0.95 -19.63 0.79
N LEU A 180 2.14 -19.27 0.29
CA LEU A 180 3.39 -19.93 0.63
C LEU A 180 3.83 -19.68 2.08
N GLY A 181 4.54 -20.67 2.63
CA GLY A 181 5.23 -20.53 3.91
C GLY A 181 4.41 -20.95 5.14
N ARG A 182 3.59 -22.01 5.02
CA ARG A 182 3.03 -22.71 6.19
C ARG A 182 4.15 -23.19 7.12
N PHE A 183 3.91 -23.21 8.43
CA PHE A 183 4.89 -23.73 9.38
C PHE A 183 4.95 -25.25 9.29
N VAL A 184 6.14 -25.77 8.96
CA VAL A 184 6.37 -27.20 8.72
C VAL A 184 7.45 -27.68 9.70
N ILE A 185 7.19 -28.83 10.31
CA ILE A 185 8.10 -29.56 11.19
C ILE A 185 8.50 -30.83 10.46
N TRP A 186 9.79 -31.07 10.31
CA TRP A 186 10.34 -32.21 9.58
C TRP A 186 10.96 -33.21 10.55
N THR A 187 10.74 -34.51 10.36
CA THR A 187 11.62 -35.52 10.98
C THR A 187 12.97 -35.53 10.25
N GLU A 188 14.02 -35.97 10.93
CA GLU A 188 15.37 -36.05 10.36
C GLU A 188 15.40 -36.93 9.10
N SER A 189 14.79 -38.11 9.16
CA SER A 189 14.63 -39.02 8.02
C SER A 189 13.83 -38.39 6.89
N ALA A 190 12.77 -37.63 7.22
CA ALA A 190 12.01 -36.90 6.22
C ALA A 190 12.87 -35.85 5.49
N PHE A 191 13.71 -35.15 6.24
CA PHE A 191 14.55 -34.09 5.72
C PHE A 191 15.61 -34.62 4.74
N LYS A 192 16.23 -35.76 5.04
CA LYS A 192 17.19 -36.45 4.16
C LYS A 192 16.53 -36.93 2.86
N LYS A 193 15.34 -37.53 2.95
CA LYS A 193 14.59 -38.02 1.77
C LYS A 193 14.22 -36.94 0.76
N LEU A 194 14.16 -35.65 1.14
CA LEU A 194 13.81 -34.58 0.21
C LEU A 194 14.76 -34.51 -1.00
N GLU A 195 16.06 -34.77 -0.80
CA GLU A 195 17.03 -34.77 -1.89
C GLU A 195 16.80 -35.93 -2.87
N GLU A 196 16.35 -37.10 -2.39
CA GLU A 196 16.00 -38.23 -3.26
C GLU A 196 14.74 -37.94 -4.09
N VAL A 197 13.73 -37.29 -3.48
CA VAL A 197 12.45 -37.00 -4.13
C VAL A 197 12.59 -35.92 -5.20
N TYR A 198 13.38 -34.88 -4.94
CA TYR A 198 13.44 -33.68 -5.78
C TYR A 198 14.78 -33.45 -6.47
N GLY A 199 15.83 -34.18 -6.10
CA GLY A 199 17.17 -34.03 -6.65
C GLY A 199 17.87 -32.76 -6.16
N THR A 200 18.95 -32.41 -6.85
CA THR A 200 19.73 -31.19 -6.62
C THR A 200 19.70 -30.31 -7.89
N PHE A 201 20.42 -29.18 -7.91
CA PHE A 201 20.54 -28.37 -9.12
C PHE A 201 21.44 -29.01 -10.20
N ASP A 202 22.27 -29.97 -9.80
CA ASP A 202 23.26 -30.62 -10.65
C ASP A 202 22.89 -32.08 -10.96
N ALA A 203 22.20 -32.77 -10.04
CA ALA A 203 21.73 -34.14 -10.22
C ALA A 203 20.20 -34.20 -10.34
N PRO A 204 19.66 -34.96 -11.32
CA PRO A 204 18.22 -35.18 -11.44
C PRO A 204 17.69 -35.98 -10.24
N SER A 205 16.38 -35.86 -9.97
CA SER A 205 15.78 -36.61 -8.87
C SER A 205 15.71 -38.11 -9.14
N LEU A 206 15.83 -38.91 -8.08
CA LEU A 206 15.76 -40.37 -8.17
C LEU A 206 14.32 -40.86 -8.34
N LYS A 207 13.38 -40.28 -7.58
CA LYS A 207 11.97 -40.74 -7.60
C LYS A 207 11.15 -40.14 -8.74
N LYS A 208 11.39 -38.89 -9.12
CA LYS A 208 10.62 -38.22 -10.18
C LYS A 208 11.36 -38.27 -11.50
N LYS A 209 10.90 -39.11 -12.41
CA LYS A 209 11.53 -39.30 -13.72
C LYS A 209 11.69 -37.96 -14.46
N GLY A 210 12.93 -37.60 -14.79
CA GLY A 210 13.26 -36.39 -15.57
C GLY A 210 13.05 -35.06 -14.83
N PHE A 211 12.80 -35.08 -13.51
CA PHE A 211 12.63 -33.86 -12.74
C PHE A 211 13.99 -33.30 -12.29
N ILE A 212 14.17 -32.00 -12.51
CA ILE A 212 15.34 -31.22 -12.10
C ILE A 212 14.84 -29.95 -11.41
N LEU A 213 15.54 -29.50 -10.37
CA LEU A 213 15.18 -28.28 -9.66
C LEU A 213 15.28 -27.04 -10.58
N PRO A 214 14.28 -26.14 -10.57
CA PRO A 214 14.28 -24.96 -11.42
C PRO A 214 15.39 -23.99 -11.00
N ARG A 215 16.28 -23.65 -11.94
CA ARG A 215 17.34 -22.67 -11.71
C ARG A 215 16.78 -21.25 -11.64
N PRO A 216 17.21 -20.43 -10.67
CA PRO A 216 16.81 -19.02 -10.63
C PRO A 216 17.41 -18.26 -11.82
N LYS A 217 16.66 -17.30 -12.37
CA LYS A 217 17.17 -16.44 -13.46
C LYS A 217 18.31 -15.51 -13.02
N MET A 218 18.36 -15.18 -11.74
CA MET A 218 19.39 -14.36 -11.13
C MET A 218 20.12 -15.18 -10.07
N ALA A 219 21.45 -15.10 -10.02
CA ALA A 219 22.24 -15.76 -8.98
C ALA A 219 22.00 -15.12 -7.60
N ASN A 220 21.94 -13.79 -7.56
CA ASN A 220 21.66 -13.00 -6.35
C ASN A 220 20.35 -12.24 -6.52
N ALA A 221 19.41 -12.41 -5.58
CA ALA A 221 18.11 -11.73 -5.61
C ALA A 221 18.13 -10.34 -4.95
N ASP A 222 19.19 -10.00 -4.21
CA ASP A 222 19.33 -8.70 -3.54
C ASP A 222 19.79 -7.62 -4.54
N LEU A 223 18.82 -7.06 -5.25
CA LEU A 223 19.05 -5.94 -6.16
C LEU A 223 19.62 -4.72 -5.46
N GLY A 224 19.26 -4.48 -4.19
CA GLY A 224 19.77 -3.34 -3.44
C GLY A 224 21.28 -3.43 -3.26
N ARG A 225 21.78 -4.61 -2.90
CA ARG A 225 23.22 -4.87 -2.81
C ARG A 225 23.93 -4.69 -4.16
N ILE A 226 23.34 -5.20 -5.24
CA ILE A 226 23.93 -5.08 -6.60
C ILE A 226 23.93 -3.62 -7.05
N ILE A 227 22.82 -2.91 -6.89
CA ILE A 227 22.69 -1.50 -7.30
C ILE A 227 23.65 -0.61 -6.50
N ASN A 228 23.81 -0.86 -5.20
CA ASN A 228 24.68 -0.08 -4.33
C ASN A 228 26.14 -0.55 -4.31
N SER A 229 26.51 -1.50 -5.17
CA SER A 229 27.89 -1.93 -5.32
C SER A 229 28.72 -0.82 -5.97
N ASP A 230 29.99 -0.69 -5.58
CA ASP A 230 30.87 0.38 -6.05
C ASP A 230 31.07 0.32 -7.57
N GLU A 231 31.05 -0.88 -8.14
CA GLU A 231 31.16 -1.13 -9.57
C GLU A 231 29.99 -0.51 -10.35
N VAL A 232 28.78 -0.53 -9.77
CA VAL A 232 27.60 0.09 -10.38
C VAL A 232 27.56 1.59 -10.08
N GLN A 233 27.75 1.98 -8.82
CA GLN A 233 27.62 3.38 -8.39
C GLN A 233 28.71 4.30 -8.99
N SER A 234 29.90 3.78 -9.28
CA SER A 234 30.96 4.56 -9.94
C SER A 234 30.61 4.98 -11.38
N VAL A 235 29.74 4.24 -12.06
CA VAL A 235 29.32 4.50 -13.46
C VAL A 235 27.98 5.23 -13.53
N VAL A 236 27.13 5.09 -12.51
CA VAL A 236 25.79 5.68 -12.48
C VAL A 236 25.86 7.21 -12.37
N LYS A 237 25.13 7.90 -13.26
CA LYS A 237 24.98 9.36 -13.21
C LYS A 237 24.23 9.78 -11.93
N PRO A 238 24.57 10.93 -11.33
CA PRO A 238 23.88 11.43 -10.14
C PRO A 238 22.39 11.66 -10.43
N LEU A 239 21.57 11.44 -9.40
CA LEU A 239 20.12 11.60 -9.51
C LEU A 239 19.76 13.08 -9.74
N ASN A 240 18.96 13.35 -10.78
CA ASN A 240 18.37 14.67 -11.00
C ASN A 240 17.29 14.93 -9.94
N LYS A 241 17.56 15.83 -8.98
CA LYS A 241 16.64 16.15 -7.87
C LYS A 241 15.52 17.11 -8.26
N GLU A 242 15.71 17.88 -9.33
CA GLU A 242 14.75 18.90 -9.74
C GLU A 242 13.70 18.34 -10.70
N VAL A 243 12.49 18.13 -10.20
CA VAL A 243 11.32 17.89 -11.05
C VAL A 243 10.59 19.21 -11.27
N LYS A 244 10.88 19.88 -12.40
CA LYS A 244 10.18 21.11 -12.79
C LYS A 244 8.75 20.80 -13.20
N ARG A 245 7.79 21.01 -12.29
CA ARG A 245 6.36 20.93 -12.61
C ARG A 245 5.96 22.16 -13.42
N ARG A 246 5.06 21.98 -14.39
CA ARG A 246 4.46 23.10 -15.13
C ARG A 246 3.59 23.90 -14.16
N GLU A 247 3.98 25.13 -13.87
CA GLU A 247 3.16 26.08 -13.14
C GLU A 247 1.98 26.55 -14.01
N LYS A 248 0.88 26.96 -13.38
CA LYS A 248 -0.24 27.59 -14.10
C LYS A 248 0.27 28.86 -14.78
N ARG A 249 0.05 29.00 -16.09
CA ARG A 249 0.38 30.20 -16.86
C ARG A 249 -0.43 31.38 -16.34
N LYS A 250 0.23 32.30 -15.64
CA LYS A 250 -0.37 33.55 -15.18
C LYS A 250 -0.45 34.52 -16.36
N ASN A 251 -1.61 35.17 -16.56
CA ASN A 251 -1.73 36.22 -17.57
C ASN A 251 -0.95 37.45 -17.10
N PRO A 252 0.09 37.90 -17.83
CA PRO A 252 0.88 39.04 -17.42
C PRO A 252 0.02 40.30 -17.33
N LEU A 253 -0.79 40.65 -18.33
CA LEU A 253 -1.55 41.91 -18.33
C LEU A 253 -2.49 42.08 -17.12
N LYS A 254 -2.96 40.96 -16.54
CA LYS A 254 -3.82 40.98 -15.34
C LYS A 254 -3.05 40.80 -14.02
N ASN A 255 -1.80 40.34 -14.07
CA ASN A 255 -1.00 40.04 -12.88
C ASN A 255 0.29 40.86 -12.86
N VAL A 256 0.34 41.85 -11.98
CA VAL A 256 1.45 42.81 -11.87
C VAL A 256 2.80 42.12 -11.64
N ALA A 257 2.89 41.08 -10.81
CA ALA A 257 4.14 40.35 -10.58
C ALA A 257 4.61 39.61 -11.84
N ALA A 258 3.68 39.08 -12.62
CA ALA A 258 3.99 38.45 -13.90
C ALA A 258 4.41 39.48 -14.97
N VAL A 259 3.79 40.67 -15.03
CA VAL A 259 4.29 41.75 -15.92
C VAL A 259 5.66 42.20 -15.48
N LEU A 260 5.89 42.46 -14.19
CA LEU A 260 7.18 42.98 -13.71
C LEU A 260 8.33 42.01 -13.96
N LYS A 261 8.06 40.69 -13.91
CA LYS A 261 9.04 39.67 -14.30
C LYS A 261 9.39 39.70 -15.78
N LEU A 262 8.46 40.12 -16.65
CA LEU A 262 8.67 40.23 -18.10
C LEU A 262 9.16 41.60 -18.55
N ASN A 263 8.69 42.67 -17.89
CA ASN A 263 8.98 44.06 -18.16
C ASN A 263 9.23 44.81 -16.83
N PRO A 264 10.50 44.98 -16.41
CA PRO A 264 10.87 45.71 -15.21
C PRO A 264 10.42 47.20 -15.22
N TYR A 265 10.33 47.83 -16.39
CA TYR A 265 9.91 49.24 -16.53
C TYR A 265 8.41 49.46 -16.36
N PHE A 266 7.60 48.39 -16.31
CA PHE A 266 6.16 48.53 -16.11
C PHE A 266 5.82 49.25 -14.80
N GLY A 267 6.60 49.02 -13.74
CA GLY A 267 6.41 49.67 -12.45
C GLY A 267 6.64 51.19 -12.51
N THR A 268 7.69 51.63 -13.18
CA THR A 268 8.00 53.07 -13.34
C THR A 268 6.98 53.74 -14.25
N ALA A 269 6.65 53.11 -15.38
CA ALA A 269 5.64 53.62 -16.30
C ALA A 269 4.27 53.82 -15.62
N ARG A 270 3.83 52.84 -14.80
CA ARG A 270 2.58 52.94 -14.06
C ARG A 270 2.60 54.06 -13.00
N LYS A 271 3.72 54.21 -12.27
CA LYS A 271 3.91 55.31 -11.32
C LYS A 271 3.83 56.67 -12.01
N MET A 272 4.54 56.84 -13.12
CA MET A 272 4.52 58.07 -13.90
C MET A 272 3.12 58.38 -14.45
N ALA A 273 2.40 57.37 -14.92
CA ALA A 273 1.01 57.52 -15.38
C ALA A 273 0.08 58.00 -14.25
N THR A 274 0.19 57.41 -13.04
CA THR A 274 -0.64 57.83 -11.89
C THR A 274 -0.33 59.26 -11.42
N LEU A 275 0.94 59.66 -11.42
CA LEU A 275 1.32 61.03 -11.08
C LEU A 275 0.83 62.04 -12.12
N ALA A 276 0.93 61.69 -13.41
CA ALA A 276 0.43 62.52 -14.50
C ALA A 276 -1.09 62.66 -14.46
N GLU A 277 -1.83 61.60 -14.12
CA GLU A 277 -3.28 61.63 -13.97
C GLU A 277 -3.71 62.52 -12.80
N ALA A 278 -3.05 62.40 -11.64
CA ALA A 278 -3.30 63.26 -10.49
C ALA A 278 -3.07 64.75 -10.83
N ALA A 279 -1.99 65.06 -11.55
CA ALA A 279 -1.70 66.41 -12.02
C ALA A 279 -2.76 66.92 -13.01
N ARG A 280 -3.22 66.08 -13.95
CA ARG A 280 -4.30 66.42 -14.90
C ARG A 280 -5.63 66.71 -14.20
N ILE A 281 -5.99 65.92 -13.20
CA ILE A 281 -7.22 66.12 -12.42
C ILE A 281 -7.16 67.46 -11.68
N LYS A 282 -6.04 67.76 -11.03
CA LYS A 282 -5.81 69.03 -10.34
C LYS A 282 -5.92 70.22 -11.30
N ALA A 283 -5.21 70.18 -12.41
CA ALA A 283 -5.24 71.23 -13.44
C ALA A 283 -6.64 71.41 -14.06
N ARG A 284 -7.39 70.32 -14.27
CA ARG A 284 -8.77 70.39 -14.76
C ARG A 284 -9.70 71.04 -13.74
N LYS A 285 -9.53 70.75 -12.45
CA LYS A 285 -10.32 71.36 -11.36
C LYS A 285 -10.03 72.86 -11.26
N GLU A 286 -8.76 73.27 -11.28
CA GLU A 286 -8.35 74.68 -11.26
C GLU A 286 -8.89 75.45 -12.49
N LYS A 287 -8.83 74.84 -13.68
CA LYS A 287 -9.39 75.42 -14.91
C LYS A 287 -10.93 75.49 -14.90
N LEU A 288 -11.61 74.56 -14.24
CA LEU A 288 -13.05 74.62 -14.02
C LEU A 288 -13.37 75.78 -13.06
N ASP A 289 -12.66 75.85 -11.93
CA ASP A 289 -12.86 76.88 -10.92
C ASP A 289 -12.55 78.29 -11.45
N SER A 290 -11.60 78.45 -12.38
CA SER A 290 -11.33 79.74 -13.05
C SER A 290 -12.40 80.14 -14.08
N LYS A 291 -13.07 79.15 -14.70
CA LYS A 291 -14.19 79.38 -15.64
C LYS A 291 -15.52 79.59 -14.92
N ARG A 292 -15.62 79.15 -13.66
CA ARG A 292 -16.75 79.51 -12.79
C ARG A 292 -16.59 80.96 -12.35
N THR A 293 -17.32 81.86 -12.99
CA THR A 293 -17.56 83.18 -12.42
C THR A 293 -18.32 83.00 -11.11
N LYS A 294 -17.72 83.42 -9.99
CA LYS A 294 -18.44 83.50 -8.72
C LYS A 294 -19.36 84.71 -8.83
N LEU A 295 -20.63 84.49 -9.17
CA LEU A 295 -21.67 85.53 -9.03
C LEU A 295 -21.58 86.11 -7.62
N SER A 296 -21.74 87.42 -7.48
CA SER A 296 -21.78 88.01 -6.14
C SER A 296 -22.94 87.35 -5.36
N PRO A 297 -22.85 87.22 -4.02
CA PRO A 297 -23.93 86.63 -3.23
C PRO A 297 -25.29 87.27 -3.53
N GLU A 298 -25.29 88.56 -3.85
CA GLU A 298 -26.46 89.35 -4.22
C GLU A 298 -26.99 89.01 -5.62
N GLU A 299 -26.11 88.83 -6.62
CA GLU A 299 -26.50 88.42 -7.97
C GLU A 299 -27.04 86.98 -7.98
N ALA A 300 -26.40 86.09 -7.23
CA ALA A 300 -26.87 84.72 -7.05
C ALA A 300 -28.22 84.69 -6.30
N ALA A 301 -28.43 85.59 -5.34
CA ALA A 301 -29.70 85.76 -4.65
C ALA A 301 -30.78 86.31 -5.60
N LYS A 302 -30.46 87.28 -6.47
CA LYS A 302 -31.38 87.81 -7.50
C LYS A 302 -31.81 86.74 -8.50
N VAL A 303 -30.89 85.93 -9.01
CA VAL A 303 -31.21 84.83 -9.92
C VAL A 303 -32.07 83.76 -9.23
N LYS A 304 -31.73 83.39 -7.98
CA LYS A 304 -32.55 82.47 -7.19
C LYS A 304 -33.92 83.06 -6.84
N ALA A 305 -34.01 84.37 -6.59
CA ALA A 305 -35.26 85.07 -6.30
C ALA A 305 -36.15 85.16 -7.55
N ALA A 306 -35.59 85.45 -8.73
CA ALA A 306 -36.32 85.43 -9.99
C ALA A 306 -36.89 84.03 -10.29
N GLY A 307 -36.09 82.97 -10.11
CA GLY A 307 -36.58 81.59 -10.23
C GLY A 307 -37.67 81.25 -9.21
N LYS A 308 -37.47 81.61 -7.94
CA LYS A 308 -38.49 81.40 -6.88
C LYS A 308 -39.77 82.21 -7.12
N ALA A 309 -39.67 83.42 -7.66
CA ALA A 309 -40.80 84.27 -7.99
C ALA A 309 -41.62 83.66 -9.13
N TRP A 310 -40.96 83.20 -10.19
CA TRP A 310 -41.61 82.49 -11.29
C TRP A 310 -42.30 81.19 -10.84
N TYR A 311 -41.67 80.41 -9.94
CA TYR A 311 -42.33 79.24 -9.36
C TYR A 311 -43.50 79.64 -8.44
N LYS A 312 -43.40 80.72 -7.66
CA LYS A 312 -44.49 81.19 -6.78
C LYS A 312 -45.72 81.66 -7.55
N THR A 313 -45.56 82.26 -8.74
CA THR A 313 -46.67 82.62 -9.62
C THR A 313 -47.43 81.42 -10.19
N MET A 314 -46.97 80.18 -9.94
CA MET A 314 -47.56 78.94 -10.47
C MET A 314 -48.05 77.98 -9.38
N ILE A 315 -48.14 78.41 -8.11
CA ILE A 315 -48.46 77.53 -6.97
C ILE A 315 -49.96 77.53 -6.58
N SER A 316 -50.76 78.57 -6.88
CA SER A 316 -52.21 78.54 -6.63
C SER A 316 -53.01 79.61 -7.39
N ASP A 317 -54.11 79.20 -8.04
CA ASP A 317 -55.17 80.08 -8.58
C ASP A 317 -56.22 80.40 -7.49
N SER A 318 -55.80 81.05 -6.41
CA SER A 318 -56.71 81.66 -5.43
C SER A 318 -56.71 83.18 -5.60
N ASP A 319 -57.65 83.89 -4.98
CA ASP A 319 -58.01 85.32 -5.17
C ASP A 319 -56.85 86.35 -5.31
N TYR A 320 -55.62 86.02 -4.92
CA TYR A 320 -54.43 86.83 -5.16
C TYR A 320 -53.85 86.72 -6.59
N ALA A 321 -54.08 85.61 -7.30
CA ALA A 321 -53.70 85.43 -8.71
C ALA A 321 -54.57 86.30 -9.64
N GLU A 322 -55.79 86.65 -9.22
CA GLU A 322 -56.70 87.49 -9.98
C GLU A 322 -56.20 88.94 -10.10
N PHE A 323 -55.48 89.46 -9.11
CA PHE A 323 -54.90 90.83 -9.14
C PHE A 323 -53.73 90.97 -10.12
N ASP A 324 -52.84 89.99 -10.20
CA ASP A 324 -51.73 89.98 -11.17
C ASP A 324 -52.25 89.79 -12.61
N ASN A 325 -53.31 89.01 -12.77
CA ASN A 325 -53.98 88.83 -14.06
C ASN A 325 -54.77 90.09 -14.47
N PHE A 326 -55.51 90.74 -13.56
CA PHE A 326 -56.25 91.97 -13.84
C PHE A 326 -55.34 93.15 -14.19
N SER A 327 -54.23 93.33 -13.45
CA SER A 327 -53.26 94.40 -13.74
C SER A 327 -52.58 94.20 -15.10
N LYS A 328 -52.26 92.96 -15.47
CA LYS A 328 -51.74 92.62 -16.80
C LYS A 328 -52.77 92.82 -17.91
N TRP A 329 -54.04 92.46 -17.68
CA TRP A 329 -55.10 92.63 -18.68
C TRP A 329 -55.48 94.10 -18.91
N LEU A 330 -55.58 94.91 -17.86
CA LEU A 330 -55.85 96.35 -17.98
C LEU A 330 -54.75 97.11 -18.75
N GLY A 331 -53.49 96.67 -18.65
CA GLY A 331 -52.37 97.24 -19.40
C GLY A 331 -52.24 96.77 -20.85
N VAL A 332 -53.01 95.76 -21.27
CA VAL A 332 -52.99 95.18 -22.63
C VAL A 332 -54.17 95.67 -23.50
N THR A 333 -55.25 96.18 -22.90
CA THR A 333 -56.48 96.59 -23.62
C THR A 333 -56.55 98.07 -24.02
N GLN A 334 -55.41 98.76 -24.18
CA GLN A 334 -55.37 100.06 -24.88
C GLN A 334 -54.92 99.92 -26.32
#